data_AF-A0A2N7G9A7-F1
#
_entry.id   AF-A0A2N7G9A7-F1
#
_cell.length_a   1.000
_cell.length_b   1.000
_cell.length_c   1.000
_cell.angle_alpha   90.00
_cell.angle_beta   90.00
_cell.angle_gamma   90.00
#
_symmetry.space_group_name_H-M   'P 1'
#
loop_
_entity.id
_entity.type
_entity.pdbx_description
1 polymer ?
#
loop_
_entity_poly.entity_id
_entity_poly.type
_entity_poly.pdbx_seq_one_letter_code
_entity_poly.pdbx_strand_id
1 'polypeptide(L)'
;MTDKHNRPKNIPDLGVSFEERLAQLGKLSKQSRSDGSGMAVASNRYPTQNQHRQSGLQNTPHESHRMSNSRDQKALDEYKEKGQSKQILKVWFMLMQAFDSKMKQFFGDEPDIHFMKFAATLTPESYKRLEANLLERLDEDREWPPSLIRLRQLANSPTKESMYKARQRLFHFPVPNAELDRVEAFIKKYKMREVRSFSERNFESEFNRKYTQWFREVILDDMDIYLEEQSQKISTSLNEDNPTENDKRRDDLIAKGQAFDHTLGQRIQKMLQEKSAAVEIEDIGEEEATSLSKRN
;
A
#
# COMPACT_ATOMS: atom_id res chain seq x y z
N MET A 1 -0.43 44.04 -19.00
CA MET A 1 -1.71 44.10 -18.27
C MET A 1 -2.50 42.86 -18.65
N THR A 2 -2.29 41.74 -17.94
CA THR A 2 -3.10 41.22 -16.81
C THR A 2 -4.47 40.68 -17.24
N ASP A 3 -4.62 39.35 -17.26
CA ASP A 3 -5.54 38.59 -16.37
C ASP A 3 -5.52 37.10 -16.78
N LYS A 4 -4.94 36.22 -15.95
CA LYS A 4 -5.47 35.55 -14.74
C LYS A 4 -6.28 34.28 -15.05
N HIS A 5 -5.74 33.21 -14.47
CA HIS A 5 -6.24 31.84 -14.33
C HIS A 5 -7.77 31.67 -14.27
N ASN A 6 -8.32 30.91 -15.21
CA ASN A 6 -9.60 30.21 -15.03
C ASN A 6 -9.35 28.91 -14.26
N ARG A 7 -9.30 29.01 -12.93
CA ARG A 7 -9.72 27.89 -12.05
C ARG A 7 -11.25 27.88 -12.05
N PRO A 8 -11.93 26.73 -12.22
CA PRO A 8 -13.35 26.67 -11.90
C PRO A 8 -13.52 26.88 -10.39
N LYS A 9 -14.09 28.05 -10.05
CA LYS A 9 -14.62 28.37 -8.74
C LYS A 9 -15.98 27.70 -8.59
N ASN A 10 -16.25 27.19 -7.39
CA ASN A 10 -17.59 26.88 -6.87
C ASN A 10 -18.29 25.67 -7.51
N ILE A 11 -18.07 24.50 -6.92
CA ILE A 11 -19.09 23.45 -6.80
C ILE A 11 -19.83 23.72 -5.48
N PRO A 12 -20.93 24.48 -5.52
CA PRO A 12 -22.09 24.11 -4.75
C PRO A 12 -23.30 24.03 -5.70
N ASP A 13 -24.25 23.18 -5.33
CA ASP A 13 -25.58 23.10 -5.95
C ASP A 13 -25.74 22.15 -7.16
N LEU A 14 -25.37 20.88 -6.98
CA LEU A 14 -26.16 19.78 -7.57
C LEU A 14 -27.35 19.52 -6.63
N GLY A 15 -28.35 20.39 -6.72
CA GLY A 15 -29.63 20.35 -5.98
C GLY A 15 -30.57 19.23 -6.44
N VAL A 16 -30.05 18.02 -6.60
CA VAL A 16 -30.83 16.82 -6.92
C VAL A 16 -30.67 15.83 -5.78
N SER A 17 -31.78 15.50 -5.11
CA SER A 17 -31.76 14.56 -3.99
C SER A 17 -31.37 13.16 -4.47
N PHE A 18 -30.84 12.34 -3.56
CA PHE A 18 -30.42 10.96 -3.85
C PHE A 18 -31.54 10.11 -4.49
N GLU A 19 -32.80 10.34 -4.10
CA GLU A 19 -33.97 9.71 -4.72
C GLU A 19 -34.20 10.16 -6.16
N GLU A 20 -33.91 11.42 -6.48
CA GLU A 20 -34.07 11.96 -7.83
C GLU A 20 -33.06 11.36 -8.82
N ARG A 21 -31.84 11.07 -8.35
CA ARG A 21 -30.81 10.38 -9.14
C ARG A 21 -31.17 8.91 -9.39
N LEU A 22 -31.79 8.24 -8.41
CA LEU A 22 -32.33 6.88 -8.56
C LEU A 22 -33.52 6.84 -9.54
N ALA A 23 -34.39 7.86 -9.51
CA ALA A 23 -35.51 7.97 -10.44
C ALA A 23 -35.06 8.21 -11.90
N GLN A 24 -34.00 9.01 -12.11
CA GLN A 24 -33.43 9.21 -13.45
C GLN A 24 -32.76 7.95 -14.01
N LEU A 25 -31.99 7.23 -13.19
CA LEU A 25 -31.37 5.96 -13.59
C LEU A 25 -32.41 4.84 -13.81
N GLY A 26 -33.48 4.81 -13.02
CA GLY A 26 -34.60 3.88 -13.20
C GLY A 26 -35.41 4.13 -14.49
N LYS A 27 -35.43 5.36 -15.00
CA LYS A 27 -36.08 5.70 -16.29
C LYS A 27 -35.24 5.24 -17.50
N LEU A 28 -33.91 5.34 -17.41
CA LEU A 28 -32.99 4.84 -18.45
C LEU A 28 -33.03 3.30 -18.57
N SER A 29 -33.26 2.60 -17.46
CA SER A 29 -33.42 1.14 -17.40
C SER A 29 -34.73 0.62 -18.03
N LYS A 30 -35.79 1.44 -18.08
CA LYS A 30 -37.10 1.05 -18.64
C LYS A 30 -37.25 1.36 -20.13
N GLN A 31 -36.43 2.25 -20.69
CA GLN A 31 -36.43 2.56 -22.13
C GLN A 31 -35.76 1.47 -22.99
N SER A 32 -35.00 0.54 -22.40
CA SER A 32 -34.33 -0.55 -23.12
C SER A 32 -35.13 -1.86 -23.19
N ARG A 33 -36.40 -1.89 -22.74
CA ARG A 33 -37.22 -3.12 -22.68
C ARG A 33 -38.52 -3.10 -23.50
N SER A 34 -38.74 -2.10 -24.33
CA SER A 34 -39.86 -2.10 -25.28
C SER A 34 -39.35 -1.91 -26.70
N ASP A 35 -38.78 -2.97 -27.28
CA ASP A 35 -38.84 -3.30 -28.71
C ASP A 35 -38.12 -4.63 -28.96
N GLY A 36 -38.87 -5.67 -29.38
CA GLY A 36 -38.28 -6.92 -29.87
C GLY A 36 -39.02 -8.21 -29.47
N SER A 37 -40.09 -8.52 -30.22
CA SER A 37 -40.57 -9.86 -30.62
C SER A 37 -39.54 -11.01 -30.46
N GLY A 38 -39.84 -12.16 -29.86
CA GLY A 38 -40.85 -13.14 -30.29
C GLY A 38 -40.23 -14.20 -31.21
N MET A 39 -40.01 -15.43 -30.71
CA MET A 39 -40.13 -16.72 -31.43
C MET A 39 -39.48 -17.87 -30.63
N ALA A 40 -40.23 -18.96 -30.52
CA ALA A 40 -39.86 -20.22 -29.87
C ALA A 40 -39.35 -21.23 -30.90
N VAL A 41 -38.38 -22.09 -30.54
CA VAL A 41 -38.24 -23.45 -31.10
C VAL A 41 -37.60 -24.36 -30.04
N ALA A 42 -38.20 -25.54 -29.87
CA ALA A 42 -37.82 -26.63 -28.97
C ALA A 42 -36.83 -27.62 -29.61
N SER A 43 -36.03 -28.33 -28.79
CA SER A 43 -35.69 -29.75 -29.06
C SER A 43 -35.19 -30.51 -27.81
N ASN A 44 -35.79 -31.69 -27.60
CA ASN A 44 -35.45 -32.88 -26.80
C ASN A 44 -34.04 -33.46 -27.14
N ARG A 45 -33.35 -34.40 -26.47
CA ARG A 45 -33.37 -35.31 -25.27
C ARG A 45 -31.93 -35.93 -25.22
N TYR A 46 -31.28 -36.35 -24.13
CA TYR A 46 -31.44 -37.57 -23.30
C TYR A 46 -30.42 -37.56 -22.12
N PRO A 47 -30.59 -38.39 -21.07
CA PRO A 47 -29.96 -38.20 -19.75
C PRO A 47 -28.78 -39.15 -19.48
N THR A 48 -27.87 -38.73 -18.60
CA THR A 48 -26.93 -39.65 -17.94
C THR A 48 -26.82 -39.30 -16.45
N GLN A 49 -27.16 -40.27 -15.61
CA GLN A 49 -26.96 -40.27 -14.17
C GLN A 49 -25.46 -40.28 -13.84
N ASN A 50 -25.04 -39.44 -12.90
CA ASN A 50 -24.27 -39.91 -11.75
C ASN A 50 -24.36 -38.92 -10.59
N GLN A 51 -25.05 -39.36 -9.55
CA GLN A 51 -25.21 -38.67 -8.28
C GLN A 51 -23.94 -38.84 -7.45
N HIS A 52 -23.36 -37.73 -7.00
CA HIS A 52 -22.62 -37.70 -5.75
C HIS A 52 -23.14 -36.59 -4.84
N ARG A 53 -23.57 -37.07 -3.68
CA ARG A 53 -24.23 -36.42 -2.56
C ARG A 53 -23.54 -35.13 -2.11
N GLN A 54 -24.25 -34.01 -2.17
CA GLN A 54 -24.20 -33.02 -1.10
C GLN A 54 -25.62 -32.77 -0.58
N SER A 55 -25.69 -32.74 0.74
CA SER A 55 -26.87 -32.86 1.57
C SER A 55 -27.74 -31.60 1.53
N GLY A 56 -28.98 -31.79 1.09
CA GLY A 56 -30.21 -31.17 1.59
C GLY A 56 -30.21 -29.71 2.04
N LEU A 57 -30.73 -28.83 1.18
CA LEU A 57 -31.61 -27.74 1.60
C LEU A 57 -32.85 -27.76 0.71
N GLN A 58 -34.00 -27.81 1.38
CA GLN A 58 -35.32 -27.98 0.78
C GLN A 58 -35.70 -26.75 -0.05
N ASN A 59 -36.15 -27.01 -1.28
CA ASN A 59 -36.90 -26.04 -2.07
C ASN A 59 -38.31 -25.91 -1.49
N THR A 60 -38.60 -24.79 -0.85
CA THR A 60 -39.97 -24.30 -0.64
C THR A 60 -40.15 -23.00 -1.42
N PRO A 61 -41.16 -22.89 -2.30
CA PRO A 61 -41.54 -21.61 -2.88
C PRO A 61 -42.49 -20.92 -1.91
N HIS A 62 -42.02 -19.94 -1.14
CA HIS A 62 -42.89 -19.03 -0.40
C HIS A 62 -42.41 -17.59 -0.51
N GLU A 63 -43.22 -16.83 -1.23
CA GLU A 63 -43.75 -15.52 -0.82
C GLU A 63 -42.84 -14.62 0.03
N SER A 64 -42.46 -13.53 -0.63
CA SER A 64 -42.22 -12.22 -0.06
C SER A 64 -43.08 -11.89 1.17
N HIS A 65 -42.54 -12.15 2.36
CA HIS A 65 -42.83 -11.37 3.54
C HIS A 65 -41.57 -11.18 4.40
N ARG A 66 -41.15 -9.90 4.40
CA ARG A 66 -40.28 -9.22 5.37
C ARG A 66 -40.27 -9.88 6.75
N MET A 67 -39.18 -10.56 7.06
CA MET A 67 -38.56 -10.48 8.37
C MET A 67 -37.11 -10.11 8.11
N SER A 68 -36.85 -8.81 7.92
CA SER A 68 -35.49 -8.28 8.06
C SER A 68 -34.98 -8.82 9.39
N ASN A 69 -33.94 -9.63 9.35
CA ASN A 69 -33.33 -10.21 10.54
C ASN A 69 -33.07 -9.07 11.52
N SER A 70 -33.82 -9.04 12.65
CA SER A 70 -33.70 -7.98 13.67
C SER A 70 -32.24 -7.73 14.09
N ARG A 71 -31.39 -8.76 14.01
CA ARG A 71 -29.96 -8.68 14.30
C ARG A 71 -29.17 -7.93 13.23
N ASP A 72 -29.45 -8.16 11.95
CA ASP A 72 -28.78 -7.47 10.84
C ASP A 72 -29.18 -5.99 10.82
N GLN A 73 -30.47 -5.68 11.05
CA GLN A 73 -30.94 -4.30 11.18
C GLN A 73 -30.28 -3.57 12.35
N LYS A 74 -30.19 -4.23 13.52
CA LYS A 74 -29.52 -3.67 14.70
C LYS A 74 -28.02 -3.43 14.46
N ALA A 75 -27.34 -4.36 13.80
CA ALA A 75 -25.93 -4.19 13.44
C ALA A 75 -25.74 -3.03 12.45
N LEU A 76 -26.63 -2.90 11.45
CA LEU A 76 -26.61 -1.78 10.51
C LEU A 76 -26.78 -0.45 11.24
N ASP A 77 -27.68 -0.37 12.22
CA ASP A 77 -27.91 0.83 13.03
C ASP A 77 -26.70 1.16 13.92
N GLU A 78 -26.05 0.16 14.54
CA GLU A 78 -24.77 0.34 15.26
C GLU A 78 -23.65 0.88 14.34
N TYR A 79 -23.59 0.42 13.09
CA TYR A 79 -22.63 0.93 12.11
C TYR A 79 -22.99 2.31 11.55
N LYS A 80 -24.28 2.69 11.54
CA LYS A 80 -24.70 4.07 11.22
C LYS A 80 -24.23 5.04 12.31
N GLU A 81 -24.38 4.68 13.58
CA GLU A 81 -23.91 5.49 14.71
C GLU A 81 -22.38 5.70 14.66
N LYS A 82 -21.64 4.67 14.21
CA LYS A 82 -20.18 4.74 14.01
C LYS A 82 -19.74 5.44 12.72
N GLY A 83 -20.68 5.93 11.90
CA GLY A 83 -20.39 6.57 10.61
C GLY A 83 -19.84 5.63 9.53
N GLN A 84 -19.86 4.30 9.74
CA GLN A 84 -19.31 3.28 8.83
C GLN A 84 -20.33 2.77 7.80
N SER A 85 -21.61 3.12 7.95
CA SER A 85 -22.70 2.71 7.06
C SER A 85 -22.44 3.04 5.58
N LYS A 86 -21.88 4.22 5.29
CA LYS A 86 -21.54 4.64 3.92
C LYS A 86 -20.52 3.71 3.27
N GLN A 87 -19.52 3.29 4.03
CA GLN A 87 -18.47 2.40 3.55
C GLN A 87 -19.02 1.00 3.27
N ILE A 88 -19.83 0.47 4.19
CA ILE A 88 -20.50 -0.83 4.02
C ILE A 88 -21.32 -0.84 2.73
N LEU A 89 -22.16 0.18 2.55
CA LEU A 89 -22.97 0.32 1.35
C LEU A 89 -22.12 0.49 0.09
N LYS A 90 -21.03 1.27 0.14
CA LYS A 90 -20.12 1.43 -0.99
C LYS A 90 -19.55 0.08 -1.46
N VAL A 91 -19.07 -0.74 -0.53
CA VAL A 91 -18.55 -2.09 -0.84
C VAL A 91 -19.66 -2.98 -1.38
N TRP A 92 -20.84 -2.94 -0.75
CA TRP A 92 -22.01 -3.69 -1.21
C TRP A 92 -22.39 -3.35 -2.65
N PHE A 93 -22.51 -2.06 -2.98
CA PHE A 93 -22.86 -1.60 -4.32
C PHE A 93 -21.78 -1.88 -5.36
N MET A 94 -20.50 -1.73 -5.01
CA MET A 94 -19.40 -2.11 -5.90
C MET A 94 -19.51 -3.58 -6.30
N LEU A 95 -19.79 -4.45 -5.33
CA LEU A 95 -20.04 -5.85 -5.62
C LEU A 95 -21.35 -6.01 -6.43
N MET A 96 -22.46 -5.41 -6.04
CA MET A 96 -23.71 -5.53 -6.82
C MET A 96 -23.55 -5.10 -8.28
N GLN A 97 -22.79 -4.04 -8.55
CA GLN A 97 -22.50 -3.59 -9.90
C GLN A 97 -21.61 -4.58 -10.67
N ALA A 98 -20.66 -5.23 -10.00
CA ALA A 98 -19.74 -6.19 -10.62
C ALA A 98 -20.33 -7.61 -10.79
N PHE A 99 -21.30 -8.00 -9.96
CA PHE A 99 -21.80 -9.38 -9.86
C PHE A 99 -23.31 -9.54 -10.11
N ASP A 100 -24.06 -8.44 -10.19
CA ASP A 100 -25.51 -8.36 -10.43
C ASP A 100 -26.30 -9.49 -9.72
N SER A 101 -27.11 -10.25 -10.47
CA SER A 101 -28.02 -11.27 -9.94
C SER A 101 -27.32 -12.42 -9.22
N LYS A 102 -26.04 -12.70 -9.50
CA LYS A 102 -25.31 -13.80 -8.85
C LYS A 102 -24.94 -13.45 -7.41
N MET A 103 -24.66 -12.18 -7.10
CA MET A 103 -24.31 -11.82 -5.73
C MET A 103 -25.53 -11.95 -4.79
N LYS A 104 -26.74 -11.68 -5.28
CA LYS A 104 -27.97 -11.96 -4.54
C LYS A 104 -28.15 -13.43 -4.18
N GLN A 105 -27.75 -14.35 -5.07
CA GLN A 105 -27.83 -15.78 -4.80
C GLN A 105 -26.86 -16.24 -3.71
N PHE A 106 -25.69 -15.61 -3.58
CA PHE A 106 -24.66 -16.01 -2.63
C PHE A 106 -24.66 -15.22 -1.31
N PHE A 107 -25.10 -13.96 -1.33
CA PHE A 107 -25.05 -13.06 -0.18
C PHE A 107 -26.42 -12.52 0.24
N GLY A 108 -27.49 -12.79 -0.52
CA GLY A 108 -28.84 -12.27 -0.27
C GLY A 108 -29.08 -10.87 -0.85
N ASP A 109 -30.26 -10.34 -0.59
CA ASP A 109 -30.67 -9.00 -1.05
C ASP A 109 -30.08 -7.85 -0.21
N GLU A 110 -29.63 -8.13 1.00
CA GLU A 110 -29.08 -7.16 1.96
C GLU A 110 -27.78 -7.68 2.58
N PRO A 111 -26.83 -6.79 2.96
CA PRO A 111 -25.59 -7.19 3.61
C PRO A 111 -25.84 -7.82 4.98
N ASP A 112 -25.39 -9.06 5.17
CA ASP A 112 -25.45 -9.74 6.46
C ASP A 112 -24.41 -9.19 7.47
N ILE A 113 -24.53 -9.53 8.75
CA ILE A 113 -23.56 -9.14 9.80
C ILE A 113 -22.11 -9.45 9.42
N HIS A 114 -21.82 -10.58 8.78
CA HIS A 114 -20.45 -10.95 8.44
C HIS A 114 -19.89 -10.06 7.34
N PHE A 115 -20.71 -9.75 6.33
CA PHE A 115 -20.38 -8.79 5.29
C PHE A 115 -20.18 -7.40 5.88
N MET A 116 -21.08 -6.94 6.74
CA MET A 116 -20.97 -5.63 7.39
C MET A 116 -19.66 -5.51 8.19
N LYS A 117 -19.32 -6.54 8.96
CA LYS A 117 -18.03 -6.62 9.68
C LYS A 117 -16.85 -6.55 8.72
N PHE A 118 -16.86 -7.31 7.63
CA PHE A 118 -15.81 -7.27 6.62
C PHE A 118 -15.68 -5.89 5.99
N ALA A 119 -16.78 -5.34 5.50
CA ALA A 119 -16.77 -4.06 4.81
C ALA A 119 -16.34 -2.91 5.74
N ALA A 120 -16.70 -2.96 7.03
CA ALA A 120 -16.25 -1.99 8.03
C ALA A 120 -14.75 -2.07 8.35
N THR A 121 -14.11 -3.24 8.16
CA THR A 121 -12.66 -3.41 8.40
C THR A 121 -11.79 -2.91 7.25
N LEU A 122 -12.37 -2.57 6.10
CA LEU A 122 -11.59 -2.14 4.94
C LEU A 122 -11.02 -0.73 5.15
N THR A 123 -9.70 -0.59 5.04
CA THR A 123 -9.07 0.71 4.82
C THR A 123 -9.30 1.20 3.38
N PRO A 124 -9.15 2.51 3.08
CA PRO A 124 -9.25 3.02 1.71
C PRO A 124 -8.32 2.31 0.72
N GLU A 125 -7.12 1.93 1.15
CA GLU A 125 -6.18 1.16 0.33
C GLU A 125 -6.63 -0.28 0.11
N SER A 126 -7.08 -0.96 1.17
CA SER A 126 -7.57 -2.34 1.04
C SER A 126 -8.82 -2.43 0.15
N TYR A 127 -9.67 -1.40 0.16
CA TYR A 127 -10.80 -1.26 -0.76
C TYR A 127 -10.32 -1.17 -2.21
N LYS A 128 -9.38 -0.27 -2.52
CA LYS A 128 -8.83 -0.13 -3.88
C LYS A 128 -8.15 -1.42 -4.35
N ARG A 129 -7.42 -2.11 -3.47
CA ARG A 129 -6.82 -3.40 -3.77
C ARG A 129 -7.86 -4.47 -4.04
N LEU A 130 -8.93 -4.51 -3.24
CA LEU A 130 -10.04 -5.44 -3.45
C LEU A 130 -10.67 -5.21 -4.83
N GLU A 131 -11.01 -3.96 -5.15
CA GLU A 131 -11.58 -3.57 -6.44
C GLU A 131 -10.69 -4.02 -7.61
N ALA A 132 -9.39 -3.70 -7.59
CA ALA A 132 -8.46 -4.10 -8.64
C ALA A 132 -8.29 -5.62 -8.76
N ASN A 133 -8.20 -6.35 -7.64
CA ASN A 133 -8.13 -7.82 -7.65
C ASN A 133 -9.41 -8.47 -8.20
N LEU A 134 -10.58 -7.84 -8.00
CA LEU A 134 -11.84 -8.32 -8.56
C LEU A 134 -11.89 -8.11 -10.07
N LEU A 135 -11.41 -6.97 -10.56
CA LEU A 135 -11.30 -6.70 -12.00
C LEU A 135 -10.37 -7.73 -12.68
N GLU A 136 -9.17 -7.96 -12.13
CA GLU A 136 -8.24 -8.97 -12.69
C GLU A 136 -8.85 -10.38 -12.72
N ARG A 137 -9.69 -10.73 -11.74
CA ARG A 137 -10.36 -12.03 -11.72
C ARG A 137 -11.52 -12.13 -12.71
N LEU A 138 -12.21 -11.02 -12.96
CA LEU A 138 -13.27 -10.96 -13.96
C LEU A 138 -12.69 -11.23 -15.34
N ASP A 139 -11.52 -10.67 -15.64
CA ASP A 139 -10.80 -10.88 -16.90
C ASP A 139 -10.31 -12.34 -17.08
N GLU A 140 -10.15 -13.08 -15.97
CA GLU A 140 -9.62 -14.46 -15.95
C GLU A 140 -10.69 -15.55 -15.91
N ASP A 141 -11.98 -15.22 -16.05
CA ASP A 141 -13.11 -16.17 -16.03
C ASP A 141 -13.07 -17.16 -14.84
N ARG A 142 -12.61 -16.71 -13.67
CA ARG A 142 -12.53 -17.56 -12.46
C ARG A 142 -13.89 -17.70 -11.77
N GLU A 143 -14.01 -18.70 -10.89
CA GLU A 143 -15.22 -18.93 -10.08
C GLU A 143 -15.73 -17.64 -9.40
N TRP A 144 -17.04 -17.38 -9.58
CA TRP A 144 -17.70 -16.08 -9.41
C TRP A 144 -19.15 -16.25 -8.91
N PRO A 145 -19.61 -15.49 -7.88
CA PRO A 145 -18.89 -14.52 -7.05
C PRO A 145 -17.95 -15.20 -6.04
N PRO A 146 -16.86 -14.54 -5.63
CA PRO A 146 -15.96 -15.07 -4.60
C PRO A 146 -16.65 -15.11 -3.24
N SER A 147 -16.32 -16.12 -2.43
CA SER A 147 -16.78 -16.20 -1.04
C SER A 147 -16.28 -15.02 -0.19
N LEU A 148 -16.93 -14.75 0.94
CA LEU A 148 -16.50 -13.70 1.86
C LEU A 148 -15.05 -13.86 2.34
N ILE A 149 -14.63 -15.11 2.58
CA ILE A 149 -13.24 -15.44 2.93
C ILE A 149 -12.30 -15.01 1.80
N ARG A 150 -12.69 -15.26 0.55
CA ARG A 150 -11.89 -14.88 -0.60
C ARG A 150 -11.85 -13.36 -0.79
N LEU A 151 -12.95 -12.65 -0.58
CA LEU A 151 -12.95 -11.17 -0.58
C LEU A 151 -11.95 -10.61 0.44
N ARG A 152 -11.93 -11.15 1.66
CA ARG A 152 -10.94 -10.76 2.69
C ARG A 152 -9.51 -11.03 2.23
N GLN A 153 -9.25 -12.18 1.62
CA GLN A 153 -7.91 -12.49 1.11
C GLN A 153 -7.49 -11.52 0.01
N LEU A 154 -8.39 -11.17 -0.91
CA LEU A 154 -8.10 -10.26 -2.03
C LEU A 154 -7.83 -8.83 -1.54
N ALA A 155 -8.56 -8.33 -0.54
CA ALA A 155 -8.28 -7.03 0.07
C ALA A 155 -6.87 -6.92 0.69
N ASN A 156 -6.33 -8.08 1.12
CA ASN A 156 -5.04 -8.21 1.80
C ASN A 156 -3.95 -8.86 0.91
N SER A 157 -4.16 -8.92 -0.40
CA SER A 157 -3.18 -9.47 -1.35
C SER A 157 -2.81 -8.44 -2.42
N PRO A 158 -1.57 -8.45 -2.90
CA PRO A 158 -1.18 -7.61 -4.03
C PRO A 158 -1.90 -8.09 -5.30
N THR A 159 -2.15 -7.16 -6.22
CA THR A 159 -2.68 -7.47 -7.54
C THR A 159 -1.58 -8.05 -8.43
N LYS A 160 -1.95 -8.77 -9.50
CA LYS A 160 -0.98 -9.28 -10.46
C LYS A 160 -0.25 -8.14 -11.17
N GLU A 161 -0.96 -7.08 -11.52
CA GLU A 161 -0.37 -5.90 -12.12
C GLU A 161 0.66 -5.24 -11.19
N SER A 162 0.38 -5.16 -9.88
CA SER A 162 1.33 -4.65 -8.89
C SER A 162 2.58 -5.52 -8.82
N MET A 163 2.42 -6.85 -8.77
CA MET A 163 3.56 -7.78 -8.76
C MET A 163 4.40 -7.68 -10.04
N TYR A 164 3.75 -7.52 -11.20
CA TYR A 164 4.41 -7.31 -12.47
C TYR A 164 5.22 -6.01 -12.47
N LYS A 165 4.61 -4.88 -12.07
CA LYS A 165 5.27 -3.57 -11.99
C LYS A 165 6.45 -3.59 -11.01
N ALA A 166 6.31 -4.22 -9.85
CA ALA A 166 7.40 -4.35 -8.88
C ALA A 166 8.58 -5.12 -9.47
N ARG A 167 8.32 -6.21 -10.19
CA ARG A 167 9.37 -6.98 -10.86
C ARG A 167 10.10 -6.15 -11.90
N GLN A 168 9.36 -5.37 -12.69
CA GLN A 168 9.94 -4.44 -13.67
C GLN A 168 10.82 -3.40 -12.98
N ARG A 169 10.29 -2.70 -11.98
CA ARG A 169 10.96 -1.60 -11.26
C ARG A 169 12.13 -2.01 -10.38
N LEU A 170 12.20 -3.27 -9.97
CA LEU A 170 13.29 -3.80 -9.14
C LEU A 170 14.40 -4.46 -9.97
N PHE A 171 14.07 -5.04 -11.13
CA PHE A 171 15.00 -5.90 -11.88
C PHE A 171 15.20 -5.50 -13.34
N HIS A 172 14.11 -5.39 -14.11
CA HIS A 172 14.23 -5.19 -15.56
C HIS A 172 14.52 -3.75 -15.94
N PHE A 173 13.88 -2.79 -15.26
CA PHE A 173 14.05 -1.35 -15.41
C PHE A 173 14.13 -0.70 -14.03
N PRO A 174 15.28 -0.81 -13.34
CA PRO A 174 15.44 -0.31 -11.99
C PRO A 174 15.18 1.20 -11.90
N VAL A 175 14.25 1.60 -11.03
CA VAL A 175 13.92 3.01 -10.79
C VAL A 175 14.61 3.54 -9.51
N PRO A 176 14.76 4.88 -9.37
CA PRO A 176 15.26 5.50 -8.15
C PRO A 176 14.39 5.15 -6.93
N ASN A 177 14.98 5.14 -5.72
CA ASN A 177 14.26 4.78 -4.49
C ASN A 177 13.02 5.66 -4.22
N ALA A 178 13.03 6.91 -4.67
CA ALA A 178 11.92 7.84 -4.50
C ALA A 178 10.64 7.44 -5.28
N GLU A 179 10.78 6.56 -6.28
CA GLU A 179 9.67 6.08 -7.10
C GLU A 179 9.19 4.68 -6.70
N LEU A 180 9.89 4.05 -5.75
CA LEU A 180 9.53 2.73 -5.25
C LEU A 180 8.40 2.84 -4.24
N ASP A 181 7.47 1.90 -4.31
CA ASP A 181 6.49 1.76 -3.25
C ASP A 181 7.15 1.24 -1.95
N ARG A 182 6.38 1.26 -0.85
CA ARG A 182 6.86 0.83 0.48
C ARG A 182 7.38 -0.62 0.48
N VAL A 183 6.72 -1.52 -0.26
CA VAL A 183 7.07 -2.94 -0.34
C VAL A 183 8.31 -3.12 -1.22
N GLU A 184 8.37 -2.45 -2.37
CA GLU A 184 9.50 -2.41 -3.28
C GLU A 184 10.76 -1.87 -2.58
N ALA A 185 10.63 -0.78 -1.81
CA ALA A 185 11.72 -0.20 -1.02
C ALA A 185 12.21 -1.18 0.06
N PHE A 186 11.29 -1.85 0.77
CA PHE A 186 11.62 -2.89 1.75
C PHE A 186 12.37 -4.06 1.10
N ILE A 187 11.91 -4.54 -0.05
CA ILE A 187 12.58 -5.61 -0.79
C ILE A 187 13.99 -5.17 -1.20
N LYS A 188 14.11 -3.95 -1.75
CA LYS A 188 15.38 -3.38 -2.19
C LYS A 188 16.40 -3.29 -1.05
N LYS A 189 15.96 -2.90 0.14
CA LYS A 189 16.81 -2.72 1.33
C LYS A 189 17.16 -4.05 2.02
N TYR A 190 16.20 -4.97 2.19
CA TYR A 190 16.35 -6.13 3.08
C TYR A 190 16.32 -7.49 2.37
N LYS A 191 15.70 -7.61 1.19
CA LYS A 191 15.41 -8.91 0.56
C LYS A 191 16.10 -9.14 -0.78
N MET A 192 16.84 -8.16 -1.33
CA MET A 192 17.51 -8.33 -2.64
C MET A 192 18.45 -9.52 -2.71
N ARG A 193 19.11 -9.87 -1.61
CA ARG A 193 19.95 -11.08 -1.55
C ARG A 193 19.12 -12.36 -1.77
N GLU A 194 17.93 -12.43 -1.18
CA GLU A 194 17.00 -13.55 -1.37
C GLU A 194 16.50 -13.58 -2.82
N VAL A 195 16.12 -12.43 -3.41
CA VAL A 195 15.64 -12.40 -4.79
C VAL A 195 16.71 -12.83 -5.80
N ARG A 196 17.97 -12.42 -5.59
CA ARG A 196 19.10 -12.83 -6.45
C ARG A 196 19.40 -14.33 -6.39
N SER A 197 18.85 -15.05 -5.40
CA SER A 197 19.02 -16.50 -5.26
C SER A 197 17.93 -17.32 -5.94
N PHE A 198 16.91 -16.68 -6.52
CA PHE A 198 15.82 -17.37 -7.21
C PHE A 198 16.30 -18.04 -8.50
N SER A 199 15.67 -19.17 -8.83
CA SER A 199 15.97 -19.88 -10.07
C SER A 199 15.50 -19.07 -11.27
N GLU A 200 16.37 -18.82 -12.24
CA GLU A 200 16.01 -18.09 -13.48
C GLU A 200 14.81 -18.72 -14.20
N ARG A 201 14.76 -20.07 -14.24
CA ARG A 201 13.69 -20.82 -14.91
C ARG A 201 12.30 -20.59 -14.28
N ASN A 202 12.25 -20.34 -12.97
CA ASN A 202 11.01 -20.19 -12.21
C ASN A 202 10.91 -18.80 -11.54
N PHE A 203 11.70 -17.83 -12.01
CA PHE A 203 11.88 -16.55 -11.31
C PHE A 203 10.55 -15.85 -11.05
N GLU A 204 9.68 -15.79 -12.06
CA GLU A 204 8.36 -15.18 -11.95
C GLU A 204 7.50 -15.80 -10.84
N SER A 205 7.41 -17.13 -10.80
CA SER A 205 6.54 -17.80 -9.85
C SER A 205 7.07 -17.69 -8.42
N GLU A 206 8.38 -17.81 -8.24
CA GLU A 206 9.05 -17.61 -6.95
C GLU A 206 8.92 -16.17 -6.46
N PHE A 207 9.15 -15.21 -7.35
CA PHE A 207 8.98 -13.79 -7.05
C PHE A 207 7.55 -13.46 -6.65
N ASN A 208 6.55 -13.87 -7.42
CA ASN A 208 5.14 -13.58 -7.09
C ASN A 208 4.74 -14.18 -5.73
N ARG A 209 5.20 -15.41 -5.43
CA ARG A 209 4.98 -16.05 -4.12
C ARG A 209 5.61 -15.25 -2.99
N LYS A 210 6.87 -14.86 -3.14
CA LYS A 210 7.63 -14.13 -2.11
C LYS A 210 7.17 -12.69 -1.95
N TYR A 211 6.83 -12.02 -3.05
CA TYR A 211 6.24 -10.68 -3.04
C TYR A 211 4.94 -10.66 -2.25
N THR A 212 4.07 -11.67 -2.41
CA THR A 212 2.84 -11.78 -1.60
C THR A 212 3.15 -11.89 -0.10
N GLN A 213 4.23 -12.59 0.27
CA GLN A 213 4.68 -12.69 1.66
C GLN A 213 5.20 -11.33 2.17
N TRP A 214 6.13 -10.71 1.46
CA TRP A 214 6.70 -9.42 1.84
C TRP A 214 5.67 -8.30 1.86
N PHE A 215 4.69 -8.35 0.96
CA PHE A 215 3.54 -7.44 0.97
C PHE A 215 2.80 -7.52 2.31
N ARG A 216 2.58 -8.72 2.86
CA ARG A 216 1.94 -8.87 4.18
C ARG A 216 2.84 -8.36 5.30
N GLU A 217 4.12 -8.72 5.27
CA GLU A 217 5.11 -8.24 6.25
C GLU A 217 5.10 -6.70 6.32
N VAL A 218 5.01 -6.01 5.19
CA VAL A 218 5.06 -4.54 5.14
C VAL A 218 3.71 -3.88 5.38
N ILE A 219 2.65 -4.34 4.72
CA ILE A 219 1.36 -3.63 4.71
C ILE A 219 0.46 -4.03 5.88
N LEU A 220 0.62 -5.25 6.41
CA LEU A 220 -0.19 -5.73 7.53
C LEU A 220 0.57 -5.72 8.85
N ASP A 221 1.87 -6.03 8.81
CA ASP A 221 2.68 -6.20 10.01
C ASP A 221 3.69 -5.04 10.23
N ASP A 222 3.72 -4.04 9.35
CA ASP A 222 4.59 -2.85 9.41
C ASP A 222 6.09 -3.17 9.65
N MET A 223 6.56 -4.30 9.09
CA MET A 223 7.91 -4.82 9.34
C MET A 223 9.04 -3.89 8.88
N ASP A 224 8.82 -3.10 7.84
CA ASP A 224 9.78 -2.08 7.39
C ASP A 224 10.00 -0.99 8.45
N ILE A 225 8.93 -0.53 9.11
CA ILE A 225 8.99 0.44 10.20
C ILE A 225 9.69 -0.18 11.40
N TYR A 226 9.28 -1.39 11.79
CA TYR A 226 9.90 -2.11 12.90
C TYR A 226 11.41 -2.27 12.72
N LEU A 227 11.87 -2.70 11.55
CA LEU A 227 13.29 -2.88 11.28
C LEU A 227 14.05 -1.55 11.23
N GLU A 228 13.42 -0.47 10.77
CA GLU A 228 14.02 0.87 10.79
C GLU A 228 14.19 1.39 12.22
N GLU A 229 13.17 1.25 13.07
CA GLU A 229 13.26 1.59 14.49
C GLU A 229 14.34 0.79 15.23
N GLN A 230 14.44 -0.51 14.95
CA GLN A 230 15.49 -1.36 15.52
C GLN A 230 16.88 -0.89 15.06
N SER A 231 17.04 -0.60 13.77
CA SER A 231 18.31 -0.08 13.24
C SER A 231 18.68 1.26 13.85
N GLN A 232 17.71 2.15 14.05
CA GLN A 232 17.92 3.45 14.70
C GLN A 232 18.35 3.26 16.15
N LYS A 233 17.67 2.40 16.93
CA LYS A 233 18.05 2.08 18.31
C LYS A 233 19.48 1.57 18.42
N ILE A 234 19.88 0.66 17.53
CA ILE A 234 21.26 0.14 17.48
C ILE A 234 22.24 1.27 17.15
N SER A 235 21.93 2.10 16.14
CA SER A 235 22.82 3.21 15.76
C SER A 235 22.98 4.23 16.89
N THR A 236 21.91 4.55 17.62
CA THR A 236 21.99 5.43 18.79
C THR A 236 22.85 4.80 19.88
N SER A 237 22.68 3.52 20.17
CA SER A 237 23.49 2.83 21.18
C SER A 237 24.98 2.71 20.82
N LEU A 238 25.32 2.69 19.52
CA LEU A 238 26.71 2.68 19.05
C LEU A 238 27.32 4.10 19.01
N ASN A 239 26.49 5.13 18.77
CA ASN A 239 26.93 6.53 18.75
C ASN A 239 26.98 7.16 20.16
N GLU A 240 26.40 6.51 21.16
CA GLU A 240 26.67 6.78 22.57
C GLU A 240 28.07 6.25 22.94
N ASP A 241 29.11 6.87 22.35
CA ASP A 241 30.48 6.80 22.87
C ASP A 241 30.47 7.44 24.25
N ASN A 242 30.09 6.65 25.27
CA ASN A 242 30.26 7.07 26.65
C ASN A 242 31.77 7.18 26.89
N PRO A 243 32.31 8.40 27.12
CA PRO A 243 33.75 8.56 27.28
C PRO A 243 34.22 7.66 28.40
N THR A 244 35.17 6.80 28.08
CA THR A 244 35.75 5.87 29.05
C THR A 244 36.39 6.68 30.18
N GLU A 245 36.60 6.10 31.36
CA GLU A 245 37.33 6.82 32.43
C GLU A 245 38.68 7.36 31.96
N ASN A 246 39.33 6.66 31.03
CA ASN A 246 40.59 7.09 30.44
C ASN A 246 40.43 8.28 29.48
N ASP A 247 39.31 8.39 28.78
CA ASP A 247 39.03 9.54 27.91
C ASP A 247 38.76 10.78 28.77
N LYS A 248 37.96 10.62 29.84
CA LYS A 248 37.74 11.69 30.83
C LYS A 248 39.05 12.16 31.49
N ARG A 249 39.93 11.23 31.87
CA ARG A 249 41.26 11.58 32.42
C ARG A 249 42.14 12.31 31.41
N ARG A 250 42.09 11.94 30.12
CA ARG A 250 42.84 12.62 29.06
C ARG A 250 42.30 14.02 28.82
N ASP A 251 40.99 14.17 28.74
CA ASP A 251 40.33 15.48 28.57
C ASP A 251 40.63 16.40 29.75
N ASP A 252 40.63 15.88 30.98
CA ASP A 252 41.03 16.62 32.18
C ASP A 252 42.50 17.08 32.13
N LEU A 253 43.41 16.23 31.65
CA LEU A 253 44.83 16.58 31.49
C LEU A 253 45.04 17.65 30.40
N ILE A 254 44.27 17.58 29.31
CA ILE A 254 44.27 18.59 28.24
C ILE A 254 43.70 19.91 28.76
N ALA A 255 42.55 19.88 29.45
CA ALA A 255 41.89 21.06 29.99
C ALA A 255 42.73 21.77 31.06
N LYS A 256 43.52 21.02 31.84
CA LYS A 256 44.47 21.58 32.82
C LYS A 256 45.80 22.05 32.19
N GLY A 257 45.97 21.91 30.88
CA GLY A 257 47.18 22.29 30.17
C GLY A 257 48.38 21.35 30.41
N GLN A 258 48.15 20.20 31.04
CA GLN A 258 49.18 19.24 31.45
C GLN A 258 49.46 18.18 30.37
N ALA A 259 48.81 18.28 29.21
CA ALA A 259 48.96 17.35 28.10
C ALA A 259 50.42 17.20 27.61
N PHE A 260 51.26 18.21 27.86
CA PHE A 260 52.65 18.24 27.44
C PHE A 260 53.66 18.23 28.60
N ASP A 261 53.25 18.03 29.85
CA ASP A 261 54.15 18.13 31.01
C ASP A 261 55.25 17.05 31.05
N HIS A 262 55.08 15.95 30.32
CA HIS A 262 56.09 14.89 30.20
C HIS A 262 57.16 15.24 29.16
N THR A 263 58.40 14.79 29.37
CA THR A 263 59.56 14.99 28.47
C THR A 263 59.29 14.77 26.97
N LEU A 264 58.48 13.77 26.61
CA LEU A 264 58.06 13.53 25.22
C LEU A 264 57.02 14.54 24.73
N GLY A 265 56.08 14.94 25.60
CA GLY A 265 55.09 15.98 25.33
C GLY A 265 55.73 17.34 25.10
N GLN A 266 56.70 17.74 25.93
CA GLN A 266 57.48 18.97 25.76
C GLN A 266 58.24 18.98 24.43
N ARG A 267 58.77 17.82 24.00
CA ARG A 267 59.44 17.68 22.70
C ARG A 267 58.48 17.87 21.53
N ILE A 268 57.25 17.36 21.65
CA ILE A 268 56.18 17.55 20.65
C ILE A 268 55.74 19.02 20.61
N GLN A 269 55.58 19.66 21.76
CA GLN A 269 55.24 21.08 21.85
C GLN A 269 56.32 21.96 21.21
N LYS A 270 57.60 21.63 21.45
CA LYS A 270 58.74 22.33 20.84
C LYS A 270 58.73 22.19 19.31
N MET A 271 58.50 20.98 18.78
CA MET A 271 58.39 20.76 17.33
C MET A 271 57.19 21.48 16.71
N LEU A 272 56.05 21.58 17.43
CA LEU A 272 54.88 22.33 16.97
C LEU A 272 55.16 23.84 16.93
N GLN A 273 55.84 24.37 17.95
CA GLN A 273 56.24 25.78 18.01
C GLN A 273 57.26 26.14 16.93
N GLU A 274 58.25 25.27 16.70
CA GLU A 274 59.23 25.41 15.62
C GLU A 274 58.54 25.36 14.24
N LYS A 275 57.51 24.52 14.08
CA LYS A 275 56.75 24.42 12.84
C LYS A 275 55.79 25.59 12.62
N SER A 276 55.19 26.14 13.69
CA SER A 276 54.37 27.36 13.59
C SER A 276 55.22 28.62 13.41
N ALA A 277 56.44 28.65 13.93
CA ALA A 277 57.39 29.74 13.71
C ALA A 277 58.07 29.68 12.33
N ALA A 278 58.22 28.47 11.76
CA ALA A 278 58.71 28.28 10.39
C ALA A 278 57.66 28.59 9.30
N VAL A 279 56.41 28.84 9.68
CA VAL A 279 55.39 29.40 8.80
C VAL A 279 55.24 30.88 9.17
N GLU A 280 56.31 31.65 8.96
CA GLU A 280 56.11 33.06 8.58
C GLU A 280 55.39 33.02 7.24
N ILE A 281 54.09 33.33 7.28
CA ILE A 281 53.31 33.61 6.09
C ILE A 281 53.97 34.85 5.49
N GLU A 282 54.81 34.68 4.46
CA GLU A 282 55.07 35.76 3.52
C GLU A 282 53.70 36.16 2.98
N ASP A 283 53.21 37.31 3.42
CA ASP A 283 52.11 38.02 2.77
C ASP A 283 52.48 38.16 1.29
N ILE A 284 51.89 37.32 0.44
CA ILE A 284 51.92 37.52 -0.99
C ILE A 284 51.10 38.80 -1.22
N GLY A 285 51.79 39.93 -1.33
CA GLY A 285 51.20 41.20 -1.70
C GLY A 285 50.37 41.04 -2.98
N GLU A 286 49.22 41.68 -3.02
CA GLU A 286 48.17 41.58 -4.05
C GLU A 286 48.65 41.82 -5.50
N GLU A 287 49.89 42.23 -5.72
CA GLU A 287 50.47 42.48 -7.04
C GLU A 287 50.85 41.19 -7.81
N GLU A 288 51.20 40.09 -7.14
CA GLU A 288 51.54 38.82 -7.83
C GLU A 288 50.31 38.00 -8.27
N ALA A 289 49.13 38.27 -7.70
CA ALA A 289 47.89 37.58 -8.11
C ALA A 289 47.38 38.05 -9.48
N THR A 290 47.72 39.27 -9.90
CA THR A 290 47.24 39.82 -11.19
C THR A 290 48.11 39.43 -12.40
N SER A 291 49.36 39.01 -12.18
CA SER A 291 50.26 38.56 -13.25
C SER A 291 49.99 37.10 -13.68
N LEU A 292 49.43 36.27 -12.80
CA LEU A 292 49.02 34.89 -13.10
C LEU A 292 47.65 34.79 -13.80
N SER A 293 46.76 35.77 -13.63
CA SER A 293 45.44 35.81 -14.28
C SER A 293 45.49 36.22 -15.76
N LYS A 294 46.58 36.85 -16.22
CA LYS A 294 46.75 37.29 -17.63
C LYS A 294 47.53 36.30 -18.51
N ARG A 295 47.81 35.08 -18.03
CA ARG A 295 48.58 34.07 -18.77
C ARG A 295 47.85 32.75 -19.05
N ASN A 296 46.53 32.70 -18.86
CA ASN A 296 45.68 31.62 -19.39
C ASN A 296 44.60 32.19 -20.30
#